data_AF-A0A843EHZ7-F1
#
_entry.id   AF-A0A843EHZ7-F1
#
_cell.length_a   1.000
_cell.length_b   1.000
_cell.length_c   1.000
_cell.angle_alpha   90.00
_cell.angle_beta   90.00
_cell.angle_gamma   90.00
#
_symmetry.space_group_name_H-M   'P 1'
#
loop_
_entity.id
_entity.type
_entity.pdbx_description
1 polymer ?
#
loop_
_entity_poly.entity_id
_entity_poly.type
_entity_poly.pdbx_seq_one_letter_code
_entity_poly.pdbx_strand_id
1 'polypeptide(L)' 'TTTIGVRVLGYERYAMTSRFDTCETEYGEVRIKVSEGFGIVKWKPEYDDLKRLADAAGVSTATVRKAVRYDPKA' A
#
# COMPACT_ATOMS: atom_id res chain seq x y z
N THR A 1 -2.90 -25.02 14.61
CA THR A 1 -4.15 -25.46 15.25
C THR A 1 -4.16 -26.98 15.29
N THR A 2 -4.74 -27.59 16.33
CA THR A 2 -4.75 -29.05 16.54
C THR A 2 -6.03 -29.74 16.04
N THR A 3 -6.89 -29.03 15.30
CA THR A 3 -8.17 -29.59 14.84
C THR A 3 -7.97 -30.71 13.81
N ILE A 4 -8.72 -31.81 13.99
CA ILE A 4 -8.70 -33.01 13.13
C ILE A 4 -9.43 -32.78 11.80
N GLY A 5 -10.33 -31.79 11.73
CA GLY A 5 -11.06 -31.46 10.52
C GLY A 5 -11.39 -29.98 10.40
N VAL A 6 -11.66 -29.55 9.17
CA VAL A 6 -12.09 -28.19 8.82
C VAL A 6 -13.34 -28.25 7.95
N ARG A 7 -14.19 -27.23 8.07
CA ARG A 7 -15.35 -27.01 7.18
C ARG A 7 -15.09 -25.76 6.35
N VAL A 8 -15.50 -25.78 5.08
CA VAL A 8 -15.27 -24.68 4.13
C VAL A 8 -16.57 -24.30 3.44
N LEU A 9 -16.75 -23.01 3.19
CA LEU A 9 -17.79 -22.46 2.32
C LEU A 9 -17.12 -21.56 1.27
N GLY A 10 -17.58 -21.64 0.01
CA GLY A 10 -17.05 -20.87 -1.10
C GLY A 10 -17.77 -19.53 -1.28
N TYR A 11 -17.04 -18.52 -1.72
CA TYR A 11 -17.55 -17.20 -2.06
C TYR A 11 -16.90 -16.67 -3.33
N GLU A 12 -17.64 -15.89 -4.11
CA GLU A 12 -17.06 -15.09 -5.19
C GLU A 12 -16.36 -13.86 -4.60
N ARG A 13 -15.24 -13.48 -5.21
CA ARG A 13 -14.47 -12.30 -4.82
C ARG A 13 -14.30 -11.38 -6.01
N TYR A 14 -14.81 -10.17 -5.85
CA TYR A 14 -14.57 -9.06 -6.76
C TYR A 14 -13.34 -8.30 -6.28
N ALA A 15 -12.26 -8.35 -7.05
CA ALA A 15 -10.99 -7.70 -6.72
C ALA A 15 -10.68 -6.58 -7.72
N MET A 16 -10.08 -5.50 -7.22
CA MET A 16 -9.52 -4.46 -8.06
C MET A 16 -8.18 -4.93 -8.64
N THR A 17 -7.85 -4.49 -9.85
CA THR A 17 -6.52 -4.63 -10.42
C THR A 17 -5.57 -3.72 -9.65
N SER A 18 -4.40 -4.23 -9.26
CA SER A 18 -3.41 -3.43 -8.53
C SER A 18 -2.08 -3.38 -9.27
N ARG A 19 -1.46 -2.21 -9.27
CA ARG A 19 -0.10 -1.97 -9.75
C ARG A 19 0.71 -1.19 -8.71
N PHE A 20 2.02 -1.17 -8.90
CA PHE A 20 2.94 -0.42 -8.05
C PHE A 20 3.64 0.64 -8.87
N ASP A 21 3.57 1.87 -8.37
CA ASP A 21 4.33 3.01 -8.85
C ASP A 21 5.36 3.39 -7.81
N THR A 22 6.24 4.33 -8.15
CA THR A 22 7.24 4.87 -7.24
C THR A 22 7.10 6.39 -7.16
N CYS A 23 7.32 6.93 -5.96
CA CYS A 23 7.27 8.35 -5.67
C CYS A 23 8.51 8.72 -4.87
N GLU A 24 9.28 9.68 -5.39
CA GLU A 24 10.39 10.31 -4.69
C GLU A 24 9.86 11.20 -3.56
N THR A 25 10.49 11.14 -2.38
CA THR A 25 10.20 12.01 -1.24
C THR A 25 11.49 12.53 -0.63
N GLU A 26 11.40 13.54 0.25
CA GLU A 26 12.58 14.04 0.99
C GLU A 26 13.29 12.98 1.84
N TYR A 27 12.60 11.89 2.18
CA TYR A 27 13.16 10.79 2.95
C TYR A 27 13.73 9.68 2.05
N GLY A 28 13.35 9.65 0.77
CA GLY A 28 13.72 8.64 -0.22
C GLY A 28 12.52 8.12 -1.02
N GLU A 29 12.77 7.11 -1.86
CA GLU A 29 11.77 6.50 -2.72
C GLU A 29 10.75 5.65 -1.94
N VAL A 30 9.46 5.85 -2.24
CA VAL A 30 8.32 5.13 -1.66
C VAL A 30 7.51 4.47 -2.77
N ARG A 31 7.23 3.18 -2.65
CA ARG A 31 6.29 2.50 -3.56
C ARG A 31 4.86 2.88 -3.22
N ILE A 32 4.07 3.12 -4.26
CA ILE A 32 2.67 3.48 -4.20
C ILE A 32 1.84 2.35 -4.79
N LYS A 33 1.00 1.72 -3.96
CA LYS A 33 0.02 0.75 -4.43
C LYS A 33 -1.18 1.48 -5.00
N VAL A 34 -1.35 1.36 -6.31
CA VAL A 34 -2.52 1.86 -7.04
C VAL A 34 -3.49 0.70 -7.23
N SER A 35 -4.76 0.90 -6.92
CA SER A 35 -5.83 -0.07 -7.14
C SER A 35 -6.93 0.56 -7.99
N GLU A 36 -7.23 -0.09 -9.10
CA GLU A 36 -8.17 0.38 -10.11
C GLU A 36 -9.21 -0.71 -10.43
N GLY A 37 -10.46 -0.27 -10.59
CA GLY A 37 -11.57 -1.13 -10.97
C GLY A 37 -12.89 -0.52 -10.52
N PHE A 38 -14.00 -1.00 -11.10
CA PHE A 38 -15.34 -0.55 -10.72
C PHE A 38 -15.53 0.98 -10.80
N GLY A 39 -14.86 1.65 -11.74
CA GLY A 39 -14.90 3.11 -11.92
C GLY A 39 -14.17 3.92 -10.84
N ILE A 40 -13.38 3.28 -9.98
CA ILE A 40 -12.66 3.92 -8.87
C ILE A 40 -11.16 3.66 -9.03
N VAL A 41 -10.37 4.72 -8.87
CA VAL A 41 -8.92 4.65 -8.70
C VAL A 41 -8.59 5.13 -7.30
N LYS A 42 -7.83 4.32 -6.55
CA LYS A 42 -7.33 4.66 -5.22
C LYS A 42 -5.86 4.30 -5.10
N TRP A 43 -5.14 5.02 -4.27
CA TRP A 43 -3.72 4.74 -4.03
C TRP A 43 -3.37 4.82 -2.55
N LYS A 44 -2.33 4.08 -2.15
CA LYS A 44 -1.73 4.17 -0.81
C LYS A 44 -0.22 3.96 -0.91
N PRO A 45 0.60 4.73 -0.17
CA PRO A 45 2.02 4.43 -0.02
C PRO A 45 2.20 3.13 0.76
N GLU A 46 3.21 2.35 0.40
CA GLU A 46 3.52 1.07 1.04
C GLU A 46 4.11 1.28 2.45
N TYR A 47 3.57 0.55 3.41
CA TYR A 47 3.87 0.75 4.82
C TYR A 47 5.33 0.40 5.15
N ASP A 48 5.87 -0.66 4.55
CA ASP A 48 7.24 -1.09 4.80
C ASP A 48 8.27 -0.05 4.38
N ASP A 49 8.01 0.64 3.26
CA ASP A 49 8.86 1.72 2.77
C ASP A 49 8.76 2.93 3.71
N LEU A 50 7.53 3.32 4.10
CA LEU A 50 7.34 4.40 5.09
C LEU A 50 8.05 4.12 6.42
N LYS A 51 8.00 2.88 6.90
CA LYS A 51 8.65 2.47 8.14
C LYS A 51 10.17 2.52 8.02
N ARG A 52 10.72 1.95 6.95
CA ARG A 52 12.18 1.96 6.69
C ARG A 52 12.73 3.38 6.63
N LEU A 53 12.03 4.28 5.93
CA LEU A 53 12.44 5.68 5.80
C LEU A 53 12.28 6.46 7.11
N ALA A 54 11.21 6.18 7.87
CA ALA A 54 10.99 6.78 9.19
C ALA A 54 12.10 6.39 10.17
N ASP A 55 12.45 5.11 10.23
CA ASP A 55 13.52 4.58 11.09
C ASP A 55 14.88 5.18 10.68
N ALA A 56 15.17 5.29 9.38
CA ALA A 56 16.41 5.86 8.87
C ALA A 56 16.55 7.37 9.15
N ALA A 57 15.44 8.12 9.08
CA ALA A 57 15.41 9.56 9.30
C ALA A 57 15.16 9.96 10.77
N GLY A 58 14.85 9.00 11.65
CA GLY A 58 14.51 9.27 13.05
C GLY A 58 13.20 10.04 13.24
N VAL A 59 12.25 9.90 12.32
CA VAL A 59 10.94 10.59 12.34
C VAL A 59 9.79 9.60 12.45
N SER A 60 8.56 10.09 12.64
CA SER A 60 7.39 9.21 12.62
C SER A 60 7.00 8.78 11.21
N THR A 61 6.40 7.60 11.05
CA THR A 61 5.82 7.14 9.78
C THR A 61 4.73 8.09 9.26
N ALA A 62 4.03 8.80 10.16
CA ALA A 62 3.06 9.83 9.78
C ALA A 62 3.73 11.05 9.12
N THR A 63 4.95 11.39 9.54
CA THR A 63 5.75 12.46 8.92
C THR A 63 6.13 12.08 7.49
N VAL A 64 6.72 10.88 7.30
CA VAL A 64 7.09 10.37 5.97
C VAL A 64 5.86 10.29 5.06
N ARG A 65 4.74 9.78 5.59
CA ARG A 65 3.48 9.69 4.82
C ARG A 65 2.95 11.06 4.38
N LYS A 66 3.15 12.12 5.18
CA LYS A 66 2.76 13.49 4.81
C LYS A 66 3.65 14.08 3.72
N ALA A 67 4.88 13.59 3.54
CA ALA A 67 5.77 14.03 2.47
C ALA A 67 5.41 13.40 1.11
N VAL A 68 4.71 12.26 1.10
CA VAL A 68 4.27 11.62 -0.15
C VAL A 68 3.29 12.54 -0.90
N ARG A 69 3.65 12.90 -2.12
CA ARG A 69 2.82 13.66 -3.07
C ARG A 69 2.71 12.84 -4.35
N TYR A 70 1.61 12.11 -4.47
CA TYR A 70 1.37 11.25 -5.63
C TYR A 70 -0.01 11.57 -6.21
N ASP A 71 -0.06 11.86 -7.51
CA ASP A 71 -1.29 12.00 -8.28
C ASP A 71 -1.33 10.84 -9.28
N PRO A 72 -2.36 9.97 -9.26
CA PRO A 72 -2.46 8.81 -10.17
C PRO A 72 -2.68 9.17 -11.65
N LYS A 73 -2.30 10.37 -12.11
CA LYS A 73 -2.45 10.82 -13.49
C LYS A 73 -1.21 10.57 -14.34
N ALA A 74 -1.29 9.52 -15.16
CA ALA A 74 -0.92 9.50 -16.57
C ALA A 74 -1.76 8.42 -17.27
#